data_AF-A0A6G4TY86-F1
#
_entry.id   AF-A0A6G4TY86-F1
#
_cell.length_a   1.000
_cell.length_b   1.000
_cell.length_c   1.000
_cell.angle_alpha   90.00
_cell.angle_beta   90.00
_cell.angle_gamma   90.00
#
_symmetry.space_group_name_H-M   'P 1'
#
loop_
_entity.id
_entity.type
_entity.pdbx_description
1 polymer ?
#
loop_
_entity_poly.entity_id
_entity_poly.type
_entity_poly.pdbx_seq_one_letter_code
_entity_poly.pdbx_strand_id
1 'polypeptide(L)'
;MAHDPLLQPECWLLFALAWPEATRAATGTWAVALVPAVVPRRIVSRGAGVALDLAQAAARAPGSSRAVFLSDITLWLNSEGKTWSDLGIDHHAVTHELARARVPLLRLTLTRTTYALMCDAGRGGRRQRHPGGRTRRVTANNATARQRRQAHTHLARLLAAHWPTYIQDVIDRGMLRAA
;
A
#
# COMPACT_ATOMS: atom_id res chain seq x y z
N MET A 1 14.87 8.28 -24.15
CA MET A 1 14.63 9.13 -22.96
C MET A 1 14.81 8.25 -21.74
N ALA A 2 15.66 8.65 -20.78
CA ALA A 2 15.88 7.87 -19.57
C ALA A 2 14.56 7.76 -18.79
N HIS A 3 14.20 6.55 -18.37
CA HIS A 3 13.04 6.32 -17.52
C HIS A 3 13.39 6.88 -16.14
N ASP A 4 12.79 8.00 -15.73
CA ASP A 4 12.96 8.51 -14.38
C ASP A 4 12.05 7.69 -13.43
N PRO A 5 12.63 6.81 -12.59
CA PRO A 5 11.85 5.98 -11.68
C PRO A 5 11.10 6.80 -10.61
N LEU A 6 11.45 8.07 -10.41
CA LEU A 6 10.69 8.98 -9.56
C LEU A 6 9.40 9.44 -10.25
N LEU A 7 9.43 9.78 -11.54
CA LEU A 7 8.24 10.27 -12.26
C LEU A 7 7.34 9.13 -12.75
N GLN A 8 7.93 8.01 -13.17
CA GLN A 8 7.20 6.86 -13.69
C GLN A 8 7.66 5.56 -13.02
N PRO A 9 7.32 5.35 -11.74
CA PRO A 9 7.84 4.21 -10.99
C PRO A 9 7.28 2.88 -11.49
N GLU A 10 8.07 1.80 -11.45
CA GLU A 10 7.58 0.44 -11.77
C GLU A 10 6.35 0.08 -10.92
N CYS A 11 6.38 0.44 -9.63
CA CYS A 11 5.27 0.23 -8.71
C CYS A 11 5.21 1.27 -7.59
N TRP A 12 4.05 1.32 -6.94
CA TRP A 12 3.82 1.97 -5.66
C TRP A 12 3.51 0.90 -4.62
N LEU A 13 4.09 1.04 -3.43
CA LEU A 13 3.67 0.30 -2.25
C LEU A 13 2.61 1.12 -1.52
N LEU A 14 1.47 0.50 -1.24
CA LEU A 14 0.36 1.08 -0.51
C LEU A 14 0.10 0.33 0.80
N PHE A 15 -0.16 1.08 1.85
CA PHE A 15 -0.60 0.52 3.12
C PHE A 15 -1.52 1.49 3.86
N ALA A 16 -2.44 0.90 4.61
CA ALA A 16 -3.38 1.64 5.44
C ALA A 16 -2.71 2.13 6.73
N LEU A 17 -3.02 3.35 7.13
CA LEU A 17 -2.76 3.88 8.46
C LEU A 17 -3.92 3.52 9.39
N ALA A 18 -3.72 3.58 10.71
CA ALA A 18 -4.77 3.29 11.67
C ALA A 18 -5.99 4.21 11.45
N TRP A 19 -7.14 3.63 11.08
CA TRP A 19 -8.41 4.34 11.02
C TRP A 19 -8.91 4.62 12.44
N PRO A 20 -9.15 5.88 12.84
CA PRO A 20 -9.64 6.17 14.18
C PRO A 20 -11.07 5.63 14.34
N GLU A 21 -11.26 4.69 15.26
CA GLU A 21 -12.56 4.05 15.48
C GLU A 21 -13.65 5.05 15.89
N ALA A 22 -13.25 6.16 16.52
CA ALA A 22 -14.14 7.27 16.90
C ALA A 22 -14.73 8.03 15.69
N THR A 23 -14.14 7.90 14.49
CA THR A 23 -14.57 8.66 13.32
C THR A 23 -15.68 7.94 12.54
N ARG A 24 -16.88 8.55 12.52
CA ARG A 24 -18.03 8.07 11.72
C ARG A 24 -17.91 8.34 10.21
N ALA A 25 -16.89 9.10 9.77
CA ALA A 25 -16.73 9.51 8.38
C ALA A 25 -16.71 8.32 7.40
N ALA A 26 -17.31 8.50 6.24
CA ALA A 26 -17.33 7.50 5.16
C ALA A 26 -16.00 7.45 4.38
N THR A 27 -15.23 8.55 4.43
CA THR A 27 -13.94 8.75 3.76
C THR A 27 -12.93 9.36 4.74
N GLY A 28 -11.64 9.14 4.48
CA GLY A 28 -10.58 9.85 5.19
C GLY A 28 -9.17 9.48 4.71
N THR A 29 -8.20 10.31 5.10
CA THR A 29 -6.80 10.21 4.70
C THR A 29 -6.08 9.17 5.54
N TRP A 30 -6.23 7.91 5.17
CA TRP A 30 -5.84 6.76 6.00
C TRP A 30 -5.03 5.72 5.23
N ALA A 31 -4.36 6.12 4.17
CA ALA A 31 -3.37 5.29 3.51
C ALA A 31 -2.20 6.12 3.01
N VAL A 32 -1.07 5.46 2.84
CA VAL A 32 0.15 6.00 2.26
C VAL A 32 0.45 5.24 0.98
N ALA A 33 0.90 5.96 -0.04
CA ALA A 33 1.56 5.42 -1.21
C ALA A 33 2.97 5.99 -1.30
N LEU A 34 3.95 5.11 -1.51
CA LEU A 34 5.35 5.47 -1.76
C LEU A 34 5.92 4.62 -2.89
N VAL A 35 7.04 5.03 -3.46
CA VAL A 35 7.73 4.27 -4.51
C VAL A 35 8.87 3.45 -3.89
N PRO A 36 8.82 2.11 -3.92
CA PRO A 36 9.84 1.30 -3.26
C PRO A 36 11.25 1.52 -3.80
N ALA A 37 11.39 1.79 -5.09
CA ALA A 37 12.67 1.95 -5.77
C ALA A 37 13.45 3.19 -5.31
N VAL A 38 12.76 4.23 -4.85
CA VAL A 38 13.39 5.52 -4.50
C VAL A 38 13.70 5.65 -3.01
N VAL A 39 13.29 4.67 -2.18
CA VAL A 39 13.58 4.66 -0.75
C VAL A 39 14.97 4.06 -0.52
N PRO A 40 15.98 4.84 -0.08
CA PRO A 40 17.32 4.30 0.14
C PRO A 40 17.31 3.27 1.28
N ARG A 41 17.79 2.05 1.01
CA ARG A 41 17.83 0.98 2.03
C ARG A 41 18.70 1.32 3.24
N ARG A 42 19.66 2.24 3.09
CA ARG A 42 20.52 2.74 4.17
C ARG A 42 19.81 3.65 5.19
N ILE A 43 18.62 4.19 4.86
CA ILE A 43 17.89 5.11 5.75
C ILE A 43 16.67 4.45 6.40
N VAL A 44 16.47 3.16 6.16
CA VAL A 44 15.38 2.37 6.72
C VAL A 44 15.93 1.13 7.43
N SER A 45 15.14 0.54 8.32
CA SER A 45 15.46 -0.72 8.97
C SER A 45 15.56 -1.85 7.94
N ARG A 46 16.25 -2.93 8.33
CA ARG A 46 16.33 -4.16 7.53
C ARG A 46 14.94 -4.68 7.17
N GLY A 47 14.00 -4.68 8.12
CA GLY A 47 12.64 -5.15 7.90
C GLY A 47 11.87 -4.30 6.89
N ALA A 48 12.00 -2.97 6.97
CA ALA A 48 11.42 -2.07 5.98
C ALA A 48 12.06 -2.26 4.60
N GLY A 49 13.38 -2.47 4.53
CA GLY A 49 14.08 -2.82 3.30
C GLY A 49 13.50 -4.07 2.63
N VAL A 50 13.34 -5.16 3.38
CA VAL A 50 12.74 -6.41 2.88
C VAL A 50 11.31 -6.18 2.39
N ALA A 51 10.49 -5.41 3.11
CA ALA A 51 9.12 -5.12 2.66
C ALA A 51 9.08 -4.35 1.34
N LEU A 52 10.00 -3.41 1.13
CA LEU A 52 10.13 -2.66 -0.12
C LEU A 52 10.60 -3.56 -1.27
N ASP A 53 11.53 -4.47 -1.02
CA ASP A 53 12.02 -5.42 -2.03
C ASP A 53 10.92 -6.44 -2.42
N LEU A 54 10.17 -6.95 -1.45
CA LEU A 54 9.02 -7.83 -1.69
C LEU A 54 7.92 -7.12 -2.50
N ALA A 55 7.70 -5.82 -2.28
CA ALA A 55 6.76 -5.05 -3.07
C ALA A 55 7.18 -4.94 -4.54
N GLN A 56 8.47 -4.76 -4.81
CA GLN A 56 8.99 -4.75 -6.18
C GLN A 56 8.88 -6.12 -6.84
N ALA A 57 9.22 -7.19 -6.11
CA ALA A 57 9.06 -8.55 -6.61
C ALA A 57 7.59 -8.86 -6.94
N ALA A 58 6.66 -8.48 -6.06
CA ALA A 58 5.22 -8.67 -6.27
C ALA A 58 4.71 -7.93 -7.52
N ALA A 59 5.17 -6.70 -7.75
CA ALA A 59 4.78 -5.91 -8.92
C ALA A 59 5.27 -6.51 -10.25
N ARG A 60 6.38 -7.25 -10.24
CA ARG A 60 6.97 -7.89 -11.43
C ARG A 60 6.35 -9.24 -11.76
N ALA A 61 5.55 -9.82 -10.86
CA ALA A 61 4.90 -11.09 -11.13
C ALA A 61 3.85 -10.95 -12.27
N PRO A 62 3.69 -11.98 -13.14
CA PRO A 62 2.73 -11.92 -14.24
C PRO A 62 1.31 -11.64 -13.77
N GLY A 63 0.65 -10.66 -14.41
CA GLY A 63 -0.73 -10.27 -14.07
C GLY A 63 -0.86 -9.41 -12.81
N SER A 64 0.24 -9.01 -12.18
CA SER A 64 0.24 -8.11 -11.02
C SER A 64 -0.11 -6.66 -11.37
N SER A 65 -0.56 -5.92 -10.35
CA SER A 65 -0.76 -4.48 -10.44
C SER A 65 0.49 -3.71 -10.03
N ARG A 66 0.67 -2.52 -10.63
CA ARG A 66 1.67 -1.54 -10.18
C ARG A 66 1.34 -0.95 -8.81
N ALA A 67 0.09 -1.00 -8.35
CA ALA A 67 -0.29 -0.60 -7.00
C ALA A 67 -0.26 -1.82 -6.09
N VAL A 68 0.81 -2.05 -5.35
CA VAL A 68 0.98 -3.24 -4.49
C VAL A 68 0.50 -2.92 -3.08
N PHE A 69 -0.39 -3.73 -2.49
CA PHE A 69 -0.78 -3.54 -1.09
C PHE A 69 0.17 -4.33 -0.19
N LEU A 70 0.58 -3.75 0.94
CA LEU A 70 1.39 -4.47 1.94
C LEU A 70 0.68 -5.73 2.47
N SER A 71 -0.66 -5.72 2.47
CA SER A 71 -1.47 -6.89 2.79
C SER A 71 -1.43 -8.00 1.72
N ASP A 72 -1.10 -7.71 0.45
CA ASP A 72 -0.84 -8.75 -0.56
C ASP A 72 0.40 -9.55 -0.20
N ILE A 73 1.46 -8.85 0.24
CA ILE A 73 2.69 -9.49 0.70
C ILE A 73 2.40 -10.36 1.92
N THR A 74 1.56 -9.87 2.84
CA THR A 74 1.10 -10.66 3.98
C THR A 74 0.29 -11.90 3.54
N LEU A 75 -0.59 -11.77 2.55
CA LEU A 75 -1.35 -12.90 2.00
C LEU A 75 -0.45 -13.94 1.33
N TRP A 76 0.59 -13.49 0.62
CA TRP A 76 1.58 -14.36 0.00
C TRP A 76 2.45 -15.06 1.06
N LEU A 77 2.95 -14.37 2.08
CA LEU A 77 3.66 -15.02 3.19
C LEU A 77 2.78 -16.10 3.83
N ASN A 78 1.52 -15.76 4.09
CA ASN A 78 0.56 -16.71 4.61
C ASN A 78 0.31 -17.88 3.64
N SER A 79 0.40 -17.71 2.32
CA SER A 79 0.28 -18.81 1.34
C SER A 79 1.42 -19.81 1.44
N GLU A 80 2.62 -19.31 1.76
CA GLU A 80 3.83 -20.09 1.99
C GLU A 80 3.95 -20.66 3.42
N GLY A 81 2.91 -20.50 4.25
CA GLY A 81 2.94 -20.93 5.65
C GLY A 81 3.90 -20.11 6.52
N LYS A 82 4.23 -18.90 6.08
CA LYS A 82 5.14 -17.97 6.77
C LYS A 82 4.41 -16.74 7.27
N THR A 83 5.03 -16.05 8.21
CA THR A 83 4.63 -14.77 8.76
C THR A 83 5.77 -13.76 8.63
N TRP A 84 5.47 -12.49 8.90
CA TRP A 84 6.52 -11.47 9.00
C TRP A 84 7.53 -11.78 10.11
N SER A 85 7.07 -12.36 11.23
CA SER A 85 7.92 -12.75 12.35
C SER A 85 8.91 -13.87 11.99
N ASP A 86 8.55 -14.78 11.10
CA ASP A 86 9.47 -15.81 10.58
C ASP A 86 10.62 -15.21 9.77
N LEU A 87 10.46 -13.97 9.29
CA LEU A 87 11.52 -13.17 8.65
C LEU A 87 12.26 -12.26 9.65
N GLY A 88 11.91 -12.31 10.94
CA GLY A 88 12.40 -11.39 11.97
C GLY A 88 11.87 -9.96 11.83
N ILE A 89 10.68 -9.78 11.23
CA ILE A 89 10.10 -8.47 10.90
C ILE A 89 8.87 -8.19 11.76
N ASP A 90 8.91 -7.09 12.52
CA ASP A 90 7.71 -6.48 13.10
C ASP A 90 6.99 -5.64 12.04
N HIS A 91 5.91 -6.21 11.48
CA HIS A 91 5.10 -5.57 10.45
C HIS A 91 4.51 -4.22 10.88
N HIS A 92 4.12 -4.07 12.14
CA HIS A 92 3.55 -2.82 12.63
C HIS A 92 4.63 -1.73 12.73
N ALA A 93 5.80 -2.08 13.26
CA ALA A 93 6.95 -1.18 13.30
C ALA A 93 7.38 -0.75 11.89
N VAL A 94 7.45 -1.68 10.94
CA VAL A 94 7.77 -1.36 9.52
C VAL A 94 6.75 -0.41 8.90
N THR A 95 5.46 -0.66 9.10
CA THR A 95 4.40 0.22 8.56
C THR A 95 4.52 1.63 9.15
N HIS A 96 4.78 1.72 10.45
CA HIS A 96 4.94 2.98 11.17
C HIS A 96 6.19 3.76 10.75
N GLU A 97 7.29 3.04 10.50
CA GLU A 97 8.56 3.58 9.98
C GLU A 97 8.38 4.13 8.56
N LEU A 98 7.85 3.32 7.64
CA LEU A 98 7.63 3.72 6.25
C LEU A 98 6.68 4.91 6.13
N ALA A 99 5.66 5.00 7.01
CA ALA A 99 4.75 6.15 7.07
C ALA A 99 5.45 7.48 7.46
N ARG A 100 6.63 7.41 8.08
CA ARG A 100 7.43 8.55 8.56
C ARG A 100 8.76 8.71 7.85
N ALA A 101 9.04 7.87 6.85
CA ALA A 101 10.26 7.95 6.07
C ALA A 101 10.36 9.32 5.40
N ARG A 102 11.56 9.91 5.41
CA ARG A 102 11.85 11.21 4.76
C ARG A 102 12.03 11.02 3.25
N VAL A 103 10.99 10.54 2.61
CA VAL A 103 10.90 10.23 1.17
C VAL A 103 9.58 10.74 0.62
N PRO A 104 9.46 10.90 -0.71
CA PRO A 104 8.21 11.31 -1.33
C PRO A 104 7.12 10.27 -1.05
N LEU A 105 6.01 10.73 -0.49
CA LEU A 105 4.88 9.90 -0.13
C LEU A 105 3.59 10.68 -0.34
N LEU A 106 2.58 10.00 -0.88
CA LEU A 106 1.22 10.52 -0.99
C LEU A 106 0.36 9.93 0.11
N ARG A 107 -0.39 10.79 0.80
CA ARG A 107 -1.49 10.34 1.64
C ARG A 107 -2.76 10.28 0.82
N LEU A 108 -3.47 9.16 0.91
CA LEU A 108 -4.64 8.87 0.09
C LEU A 108 -5.92 8.91 0.93
N THR A 109 -6.92 9.62 0.42
CA THR A 109 -8.29 9.56 0.93
C THR A 109 -8.96 8.29 0.42
N LEU A 110 -9.28 7.37 1.32
CA LEU A 110 -9.93 6.12 0.98
C LEU A 110 -11.39 6.12 1.44
N THR A 111 -12.25 5.45 0.67
CA THR A 111 -13.54 4.99 1.17
C THR A 111 -13.35 3.86 2.17
N ARG A 112 -14.28 3.69 3.11
CA ARG A 112 -14.25 2.55 4.06
C ARG A 112 -14.11 1.19 3.38
N THR A 113 -14.71 1.00 2.22
CA THR A 113 -14.60 -0.25 1.45
C THR A 113 -13.18 -0.47 0.93
N THR A 114 -12.57 0.55 0.34
CA THR A 114 -11.18 0.47 -0.17
C THR A 114 -10.20 0.28 0.96
N TYR A 115 -10.40 0.98 2.08
CA TYR A 115 -9.63 0.77 3.31
C TYR A 115 -9.74 -0.67 3.82
N ALA A 116 -10.96 -1.22 3.88
CA ALA A 116 -11.17 -2.60 4.33
C ALA A 116 -10.46 -3.61 3.42
N LEU A 117 -10.50 -3.42 2.10
CA LEU A 117 -9.78 -4.26 1.13
C LEU A 117 -8.25 -4.12 1.33
N MET A 118 -7.74 -2.90 1.50
CA MET A 118 -6.30 -2.67 1.71
C MET A 118 -5.79 -3.25 3.02
N CYS A 119 -6.59 -3.28 4.08
CA CYS A 119 -6.23 -3.93 5.35
C CYS A 119 -6.44 -5.44 5.34
N ASP A 120 -7.15 -6.01 4.37
CA ASP A 120 -7.49 -7.41 4.38
C ASP A 120 -6.28 -8.27 4.03
N ALA A 121 -5.69 -8.87 5.07
CA ALA A 121 -4.59 -9.83 4.99
C ALA A 121 -5.03 -11.27 5.30
N GLY A 122 -6.34 -11.50 5.47
CA GLY A 122 -6.88 -12.80 5.86
C GLY A 122 -7.42 -13.60 4.68
N ARG A 123 -7.16 -14.90 4.66
CA ARG A 123 -7.83 -15.84 3.73
C ARG A 123 -9.35 -15.95 3.99
N GLY A 124 -9.83 -15.54 5.17
CA GLY A 124 -11.25 -15.61 5.57
C GLY A 124 -12.04 -14.31 5.36
N GLY A 125 -11.35 -13.23 4.98
CA GLY A 125 -11.85 -11.88 4.82
C GLY A 125 -12.44 -11.21 6.08
N ARG A 126 -12.58 -9.89 6.04
CA ARG A 126 -12.90 -9.06 7.22
C ARG A 126 -14.42 -8.98 7.48
N ARG A 127 -14.84 -9.03 8.75
CA ARG A 127 -16.24 -8.73 9.13
C ARG A 127 -16.44 -7.22 9.18
N GLN A 128 -17.27 -6.67 8.31
CA GLN A 128 -17.63 -5.24 8.31
C GLN A 128 -18.95 -5.06 9.08
N ARG A 129 -18.91 -4.38 10.23
CA ARG A 129 -20.11 -3.94 10.95
C ARG A 129 -20.65 -2.66 10.33
N HIS A 130 -21.94 -2.67 9.95
CA HIS A 130 -22.64 -1.49 9.46
C HIS A 130 -23.35 -0.76 10.62
N PRO A 131 -23.58 0.57 10.52
CA PRO A 131 -24.47 1.27 11.43
C PRO A 131 -25.88 0.69 11.24
N GLY A 132 -26.40 0.00 12.26
CA GLY A 132 -27.61 -0.84 12.16
C GLY A 132 -27.41 -2.31 12.54
N GLY A 133 -26.23 -2.68 13.06
CA GLY A 133 -26.00 -4.00 13.68
C GLY A 133 -25.79 -5.16 12.68
N ARG A 134 -26.05 -4.95 11.39
CA ARG A 134 -25.75 -5.95 10.34
C ARG A 134 -24.24 -6.13 10.19
N THR A 135 -23.79 -7.35 10.44
CA THR A 135 -22.40 -7.75 10.23
C THR A 135 -22.30 -8.43 8.88
N ARG A 136 -21.69 -7.79 7.87
CA ARG A 136 -21.40 -8.46 6.60
C ARG A 136 -20.04 -9.14 6.72
N ARG A 137 -20.02 -10.47 6.60
CA ARG A 137 -18.76 -11.20 6.37
C ARG A 137 -18.32 -10.86 4.94
N VAL A 138 -17.29 -10.03 4.79
CA VAL A 138 -16.58 -9.93 3.51
C VAL A 138 -15.67 -11.14 3.50
N THR A 139 -16.14 -12.29 3.04
CA THR A 139 -15.31 -13.50 2.94
C THR A 139 -14.33 -13.32 1.79
N ALA A 140 -13.18 -13.98 1.77
CA ALA A 140 -12.36 -14.07 0.55
C ALA A 140 -13.04 -15.01 -0.48
N ASN A 141 -14.20 -14.62 -0.99
CA ASN A 141 -14.83 -15.25 -2.14
C ASN A 141 -14.37 -14.55 -3.43
N ASN A 142 -14.64 -15.13 -4.60
CA ASN A 142 -14.27 -14.57 -5.92
C ASN A 142 -14.72 -13.09 -6.08
N ALA A 143 -15.79 -12.69 -5.39
CA ALA A 143 -16.24 -11.31 -5.28
C ALA A 143 -15.20 -10.39 -4.64
N THR A 144 -14.56 -10.80 -3.54
CA THR A 144 -13.50 -10.05 -2.85
C THR A 144 -12.21 -10.01 -3.66
N ALA A 145 -11.85 -11.09 -4.34
CA ALA A 145 -10.70 -11.08 -5.26
C ALA A 145 -10.92 -10.12 -6.44
N ARG A 146 -12.13 -10.09 -7.02
CA ARG A 146 -12.50 -9.11 -8.06
C ARG A 146 -12.49 -7.68 -7.52
N GLN A 147 -13.08 -7.43 -6.35
CA GLN A 147 -13.10 -6.11 -5.72
C GLN A 147 -11.68 -5.62 -5.39
N ARG A 148 -10.82 -6.51 -4.91
CA ARG A 148 -9.42 -6.23 -4.64
C ARG A 148 -8.69 -5.88 -5.93
N ARG A 149 -8.81 -6.68 -7.00
CA ARG A 149 -8.26 -6.35 -8.33
C ARG A 149 -8.76 -5.01 -8.85
N GLN A 150 -10.05 -4.70 -8.68
CA GLN A 150 -10.62 -3.41 -9.05
C GLN A 150 -10.00 -2.26 -8.24
N ALA A 151 -9.78 -2.44 -6.94
CA ALA A 151 -9.11 -1.46 -6.08
C ALA A 151 -7.66 -1.23 -6.54
N HIS A 152 -6.91 -2.28 -6.84
CA HIS A 152 -5.56 -2.19 -7.43
C HIS A 152 -5.57 -1.39 -8.73
N THR A 153 -6.42 -1.76 -9.69
CA THR A 153 -6.52 -1.08 -11.00
C THR A 153 -6.96 0.38 -10.86
N HIS A 154 -7.86 0.68 -9.92
CA HIS A 154 -8.30 2.05 -9.67
C HIS A 154 -7.17 2.89 -9.06
N LEU A 155 -6.51 2.41 -8.01
CA LEU A 155 -5.43 3.14 -7.33
C LEU A 155 -4.20 3.27 -8.23
N ALA A 156 -3.85 2.25 -9.02
CA ALA A 156 -2.77 2.35 -9.99
C ALA A 156 -3.04 3.42 -11.05
N ARG A 157 -4.27 3.53 -11.56
CA ARG A 157 -4.65 4.59 -12.50
C ARG A 157 -4.58 5.98 -11.87
N LEU A 158 -5.11 6.13 -10.65
CA LEU A 158 -5.05 7.40 -9.92
C LEU A 158 -3.59 7.83 -9.67
N LEU A 159 -2.76 6.91 -9.19
CA LEU A 159 -1.34 7.19 -8.95
C LEU A 159 -0.62 7.51 -10.26
N ALA A 160 -0.84 6.76 -11.35
CA ALA A 160 -0.22 7.06 -12.64
C ALA A 160 -0.61 8.45 -13.17
N ALA A 161 -1.84 8.92 -12.91
CA ALA A 161 -2.32 10.22 -13.36
C ALA A 161 -1.77 11.39 -12.51
N HIS A 162 -1.64 11.22 -11.19
CA HIS A 162 -1.35 12.32 -10.27
C HIS A 162 0.09 12.33 -9.73
N TRP A 163 0.76 11.18 -9.73
CA TRP A 163 2.11 11.04 -9.18
C TRP A 163 3.16 11.91 -9.91
N PRO A 164 3.20 11.97 -11.26
CA PRO A 164 4.23 12.78 -11.94
C PRO A 164 4.13 14.25 -11.57
N THR A 165 2.92 14.83 -11.57
CA THR A 165 2.71 16.23 -11.19
C THR A 165 3.05 16.47 -9.72
N TYR A 166 2.69 15.55 -8.82
CA TYR A 166 3.09 15.63 -7.42
C TYR A 166 4.61 15.66 -7.25
N ILE A 167 5.34 14.75 -7.90
CA ILE A 167 6.80 14.69 -7.79
C ILE A 167 7.45 15.92 -8.39
N GLN A 168 6.97 16.42 -9.53
CA GLN A 168 7.48 17.65 -10.12
C GLN A 168 7.33 18.83 -9.15
N ASP A 169 6.17 18.99 -8.51
CA ASP A 169 5.95 20.05 -7.52
C ASP A 169 6.88 19.90 -6.28
N VAL A 170 7.21 18.67 -5.88
CA VAL A 170 8.19 18.41 -4.80
C VAL A 170 9.62 18.77 -5.24
N ILE A 171 9.99 18.51 -6.49
CA ILE A 171 11.28 18.90 -7.08
C ILE A 171 11.37 20.43 -7.18
N ASP A 172 10.34 21.08 -7.73
CA ASP A 172 10.31 22.53 -7.95
C ASP A 172 10.40 23.32 -6.64
N ARG A 173 9.86 22.77 -5.54
CA ARG A 173 9.99 23.32 -4.19
C ARG A 173 11.33 23.04 -3.52
N GLY A 174 12.26 22.36 -4.19
CA GLY A 174 13.58 22.00 -3.67
C GLY A 174 13.55 20.95 -2.56
N MET A 175 12.42 20.27 -2.36
CA MET A 175 12.25 19.22 -1.34
C MET A 175 12.80 17.85 -1.81
N LEU A 176 13.02 17.71 -3.12
CA LEU A 176 13.76 16.64 -3.77
C LEU A 176 14.78 17.26 -4.72
N ARG A 177 15.95 16.63 -4.86
CA ARG A 177 16.83 16.88 -5.99
C ARG A 177 16.52 15.82 -7.06
N ALA A 178 16.16 16.26 -8.27
CA ALA A 178 16.12 15.37 -9.42
C ALA A 178 17.53 14.75 -9.61
N ALA A 179 17.56 13.47 -9.96
CA ALA A 179 18.82 12.75 -10.22
C ALA A 179 19.40 13.15 -11.58
#